data_AF-A0A832N9I6-F1
#
_entry.id   AF-A0A832N9I6-F1
#
_cell.length_a   1.000
_cell.length_b   1.000
_cell.length_c   1.000
_cell.angle_alpha   90.00
_cell.angle_beta   90.00
_cell.angle_gamma   90.00
#
_symmetry.space_group_name_H-M   'P 1'
#
loop_
_entity.id
_entity.type
_entity.pdbx_description
1 polymer ?
#
loop_
_entity_poly.entity_id
_entity_poly.type
_entity_poly.pdbx_seq_one_letter_code
_entity_poly.pdbx_strand_id
1 'polypeptide(L)'
;MTQEEILHLFRETGVWQEGHFLLSSGNHSRAYLQCALVLQYPQHAERLVRPLAEAFRDAGVDVVAAPAMGGILVGYELARALGVRAIFAEREEGRLRFRRG
;
A
#
# COMPACT_ATOMS: atom_id res chain seq x y z
N MET A 1 4.08 12.30 7.82
CA MET A 1 2.70 12.82 7.81
C MET A 1 2.07 12.45 9.14
N THR A 2 1.29 13.33 9.75
CA THR A 2 0.47 12.97 10.92
C THR A 2 -0.75 12.15 10.48
N GLN A 3 -1.44 11.53 11.43
CA GLN A 3 -2.66 10.78 11.15
C GLN A 3 -3.74 11.69 10.55
N GLU A 4 -3.89 12.91 11.04
CA GLU A 4 -4.86 13.89 10.56
C GLU A 4 -4.60 14.28 9.10
N GLU A 5 -3.33 14.50 8.73
CA GLU A 5 -2.95 14.81 7.35
C GLU A 5 -3.28 13.67 6.38
N ILE A 6 -3.08 12.42 6.81
CA ILE A 6 -3.40 11.23 6.01
C ILE A 6 -4.91 11.13 5.80
N LEU A 7 -5.70 11.30 6.87
CA LEU A 7 -7.16 11.27 6.77
C LEU A 7 -7.71 12.40 5.91
N HIS A 8 -7.12 13.59 5.98
CA HIS A 8 -7.46 14.70 5.11
C HIS A 8 -7.20 14.36 3.63
N LEU A 9 -5.99 13.88 3.32
CA LEU A 9 -5.62 13.45 1.98
C LEU A 9 -6.58 12.38 1.46
N PHE A 10 -6.95 11.39 2.28
CA PHE A 10 -7.86 10.33 1.87
C PHE A 10 -9.28 10.83 1.56
N ARG A 11 -9.76 11.85 2.27
CA ARG A 11 -11.04 12.48 1.98
C ARG A 11 -10.98 13.29 0.69
N GLU A 12 -9.95 14.12 0.52
CA GLU A 12 -9.79 14.96 -0.68
C GLU A 12 -9.60 14.14 -1.97
N THR A 13 -8.88 13.02 -1.88
CA THR A 13 -8.61 12.14 -3.03
C THR A 13 -9.71 11.11 -3.29
N GLY A 14 -10.77 11.09 -2.47
CA GLY A 14 -11.86 10.12 -2.59
C GLY A 14 -11.47 8.67 -2.23
N VAL A 15 -10.31 8.48 -1.60
CA VAL A 15 -9.90 7.16 -1.05
C VAL A 15 -10.89 6.71 0.01
N TRP A 16 -11.33 7.62 0.88
CA TRP A 16 -12.32 7.33 1.91
C TRP A 16 -13.73 7.39 1.32
N GLN A 17 -14.34 6.23 1.07
CA GLN A 17 -15.69 6.11 0.54
C GLN A 17 -16.65 5.70 1.66
N GLU A 18 -17.77 6.42 1.79
CA GLU A 18 -18.81 6.16 2.78
C GLU A 18 -20.06 5.55 2.13
N GLY A 19 -20.69 4.59 2.79
CA GLY A 19 -21.82 3.84 2.25
C GLY A 19 -22.04 2.52 2.99
N HIS A 20 -22.44 1.48 2.26
CA HIS A 20 -22.57 0.12 2.79
C HIS A 20 -21.78 -0.84 1.90
N PHE A 21 -20.71 -1.40 2.44
CA PHE A 21 -19.80 -2.27 1.71
C PHE A 21 -19.79 -3.67 2.32
N LEU A 22 -19.91 -4.70 1.46
CA LEU A 22 -19.58 -6.08 1.83
C LEU A 22 -18.09 -6.31 1.51
N LEU A 23 -17.28 -6.52 2.53
CA LEU A 23 -15.85 -6.72 2.41
C LEU A 23 -15.52 -8.15 1.97
N SER A 24 -14.30 -8.37 1.48
CA SER A 24 -13.82 -9.70 1.10
C SER A 24 -13.76 -10.71 2.25
N SER A 25 -13.78 -10.23 3.50
CA SER A 25 -13.92 -11.06 4.70
C SER A 25 -15.36 -11.55 4.97
N GLY A 26 -16.34 -11.07 4.20
CA GLY A 26 -17.77 -11.28 4.46
C GLY A 26 -18.39 -10.29 5.45
N ASN A 27 -17.58 -9.41 6.07
CA ASN A 27 -18.09 -8.41 7.00
C ASN A 27 -18.68 -7.21 6.27
N HIS A 28 -19.66 -6.56 6.89
CA HIS A 28 -20.19 -5.28 6.42
C HIS A 28 -19.46 -4.10 7.06
N SER A 29 -19.19 -3.07 6.26
CA SER A 29 -18.55 -1.84 6.70
C SER A 29 -19.31 -0.61 6.19
N ARG A 30 -19.30 0.46 7.00
CA ARG A 30 -19.84 1.78 6.61
C ARG A 30 -18.87 2.58 5.71
N ALA A 31 -17.63 2.11 5.61
CA ALA A 31 -16.58 2.78 4.87
C ALA A 31 -15.68 1.78 4.14
N TYR A 32 -15.11 2.21 3.03
CA TYR A 32 -14.13 1.46 2.24
C TYR A 32 -12.99 2.39 1.83
N LEU A 33 -11.76 1.88 1.89
CA LEU A 33 -10.55 2.61 1.48
C LEU A 33 -10.09 2.14 0.10
N GLN A 34 -10.34 2.95 -0.92
CA GLN A 34 -9.86 2.69 -2.28
C GLN A 34 -8.47 3.32 -2.48
N CYS A 35 -7.44 2.70 -1.88
CA CYS A 35 -6.07 3.23 -1.87
C CYS A 35 -5.48 3.42 -3.28
N ALA A 36 -6.00 2.73 -4.31
CA ALA A 36 -5.58 2.94 -5.70
C ALA A 36 -5.68 4.41 -6.15
N LEU A 37 -6.68 5.15 -5.64
CA LEU A 37 -6.92 6.56 -6.00
C LEU A 37 -5.83 7.52 -5.51
N VAL A 38 -5.13 7.20 -4.41
CA VAL A 38 -4.00 8.02 -3.94
C VAL A 38 -2.67 7.48 -4.48
N LEU A 39 -2.55 6.16 -4.64
CA LEU A 39 -1.33 5.52 -5.11
C LEU A 39 -1.05 5.77 -6.61
N GLN A 40 -2.04 6.19 -7.39
CA GLN A 40 -1.82 6.64 -8.78
C GLN A 40 -0.96 7.92 -8.87
N TYR A 41 -0.78 8.65 -7.76
CA TYR A 41 0.03 9.86 -7.68
C TYR A 41 1.35 9.56 -6.94
N PRO A 42 2.50 9.44 -7.64
CA PRO A 42 3.76 9.02 -7.02
C PRO A 42 4.21 9.90 -5.84
N GLN A 43 3.94 11.21 -5.91
CA GLN A 43 4.28 12.14 -4.82
C GLN A 43 3.49 11.86 -3.54
N HIS A 44 2.22 11.45 -3.66
CA HIS A 44 1.42 11.05 -2.51
C HIS A 44 1.87 9.69 -1.98
N ALA A 45 2.14 8.73 -2.87
CA ALA A 45 2.66 7.43 -2.49
C ALA A 45 3.98 7.55 -1.71
N GLU A 46 4.93 8.36 -2.19
CA GLU A 46 6.18 8.64 -1.51
C GLU A 46 5.96 9.27 -0.12
N ARG A 47 5.12 10.31 -0.02
CA ARG A 47 4.83 10.99 1.26
C ARG A 47 4.18 10.06 2.29
N LEU A 48 3.32 9.15 1.84
CA LEU A 48 2.66 8.14 2.68
C LEU A 48 3.62 7.04 3.13
N VAL A 49 4.55 6.64 2.26
CA VAL A 49 5.48 5.53 2.51
C VAL A 49 6.72 5.97 3.30
N ARG A 50 7.15 7.23 3.19
CA ARG A 50 8.36 7.73 3.86
C ARG A 50 8.39 7.47 5.38
N PRO A 51 7.33 7.75 6.16
CA PRO A 51 7.31 7.41 7.59
C PRO A 51 7.41 5.90 7.85
N LEU A 52 6.87 5.07 6.94
CA LEU A 52 7.00 3.62 7.03
C LEU A 52 8.46 3.21 6.80
N ALA A 53 9.14 3.75 5.79
CA ALA A 53 10.54 3.47 5.52
C ALA A 53 11.45 3.87 6.69
N GLU A 54 11.17 4.99 7.35
CA GLU A 54 11.90 5.45 8.54
C GLU A 54 11.85 4.42 9.67
N ALA A 55 10.70 3.77 9.89
CA ALA A 55 10.55 2.73 10.90
C ALA A 55 11.38 1.46 10.62
N PHE A 56 11.83 1.25 9.38
CA PHE A 56 12.62 0.08 8.96
C PHE A 56 14.09 0.39 8.67
N ARG A 57 14.55 1.63 8.84
CA ARG A 57 15.91 2.05 8.45
C ARG A 57 17.02 1.21 9.11
N ASP A 58 16.84 0.86 10.38
CA ASP A 58 17.83 0.12 11.17
C ASP A 58 17.52 -1.38 11.26
N ALA A 59 16.50 -1.85 10.52
CA ALA A 59 16.07 -3.24 10.56
C ALA A 59 16.91 -4.18 9.67
N GLY A 60 17.89 -3.65 8.92
CA GLY A 60 18.74 -4.44 8.03
C GLY A 60 17.95 -5.12 6.91
N VAL A 61 16.98 -4.42 6.32
CA VAL A 61 16.15 -4.95 5.23
C VAL A 61 16.99 -5.09 3.95
N ASP A 62 17.01 -6.27 3.34
CA ASP A 62 17.66 -6.50 2.04
C ASP A 62 16.69 -6.48 0.85
N VAL A 63 15.42 -6.85 1.09
CA VAL A 63 14.39 -7.02 0.06
C VAL A 63 13.03 -6.66 0.64
N VAL A 64 12.22 -5.93 -0.13
CA VAL A 64 10.80 -5.71 0.17
C VAL A 64 9.95 -6.58 -0.76
N ALA A 65 9.09 -7.40 -0.18
CA ALA A 65 8.14 -8.25 -0.91
C ALA A 65 6.70 -7.79 -0.70
N ALA A 66 5.92 -7.66 -1.78
CA ALA A 66 4.52 -7.25 -1.70
C ALA A 66 3.56 -8.19 -2.47
N PRO A 67 2.32 -8.38 -2.00
CA PRO A 67 1.32 -9.14 -2.74
C PRO A 67 0.69 -8.29 -3.86
N ALA A 68 0.55 -8.89 -5.05
CA ALA A 68 -0.16 -8.30 -6.17
C ALA A 68 -1.69 -8.36 -5.99
N MET A 69 -2.46 -7.40 -6.52
CA MET A 69 -1.99 -6.17 -7.19
C MET A 69 -1.81 -5.00 -6.20
N GLY A 70 -2.67 -4.89 -5.20
CA GLY A 70 -2.78 -3.69 -4.35
C GLY A 70 -1.53 -3.35 -3.54
N GLY A 71 -0.65 -4.31 -3.27
CA GLY A 71 0.59 -4.06 -2.53
C GLY A 71 1.76 -3.60 -3.39
N ILE A 72 1.72 -3.76 -4.72
CA ILE A 72 2.90 -3.56 -5.58
C ILE A 72 3.45 -2.14 -5.47
N LEU A 73 2.61 -1.12 -5.58
CA LEU A 73 3.06 0.27 -5.57
C LEU A 73 3.64 0.67 -4.22
N VAL A 74 3.00 0.26 -3.12
CA VAL A 74 3.48 0.53 -1.76
C VAL A 74 4.81 -0.20 -1.52
N GLY A 75 4.91 -1.46 -1.92
CA GLY A 75 6.13 -2.26 -1.78
C GLY A 75 7.28 -1.69 -2.60
N TYR A 76 7.02 -1.27 -3.84
CA TYR A 76 8.01 -0.63 -4.70
C TYR A 76 8.50 0.70 -4.12
N GLU A 77 7.58 1.57 -3.67
CA GLU A 77 7.92 2.83 -3.02
C GLU A 77 8.73 2.62 -1.73
N LEU A 78 8.39 1.61 -0.94
CA LEU A 78 9.10 1.30 0.29
C LEU A 78 10.51 0.78 -0.01
N ALA A 79 10.65 -0.12 -0.97
CA ALA A 79 11.95 -0.60 -1.43
C ALA A 79 12.82 0.54 -1.94
N ARG A 80 12.23 1.45 -2.74
CA ARG A 80 12.90 2.64 -3.25
C ARG A 80 13.39 3.54 -2.12
N ALA A 81 12.54 3.79 -1.12
CA ALA A 81 12.88 4.63 0.03
C ALA A 81 13.98 4.01 0.91
N LEU A 82 14.03 2.67 1.01
CA LEU A 82 15.07 1.93 1.73
C LEU A 82 16.34 1.70 0.90
N GLY A 83 16.30 1.91 -0.42
CA GLY A 83 17.43 1.67 -1.32
C GLY A 83 17.68 0.18 -1.61
N VAL A 84 16.64 -0.64 -1.59
CA VAL A 84 16.73 -2.11 -1.67
C VAL A 84 15.89 -2.68 -2.80
N ARG A 85 16.02 -3.98 -3.07
CA ARG A 85 15.27 -4.65 -4.14
C ARG A 85 13.79 -4.78 -3.77
N ALA A 86 12.91 -4.45 -4.72
CA ALA A 86 11.48 -4.76 -4.66
C ALA A 86 11.18 -6.06 -5.41
N ILE A 87 10.40 -6.95 -4.81
CA ILE A 87 9.79 -8.12 -5.47
C ILE A 87 8.30 -8.18 -5.16
N PHE A 88 7.54 -8.93 -5.95
CA PHE A 88 6.13 -9.13 -5.68
C PHE A 88 5.68 -10.57 -5.95
N ALA A 89 4.70 -11.03 -5.18
CA ALA A 89 4.05 -12.32 -5.39
C ALA A 89 2.67 -12.10 -6.02
N GLU A 90 2.35 -12.88 -7.05
CA GLU A 90 1.04 -12.87 -7.71
C GLU A 90 0.27 -14.16 -7.44
N ARG A 91 -1.07 -14.12 -7.51
CA ARG A 91 -1.90 -15.31 -7.33
C ARG A 91 -1.85 -16.18 -8.59
N GLU A 92 -1.42 -17.41 -8.42
CA GLU A 92 -1.51 -18.47 -9.41
C GLU A 92 -2.20 -19.67 -8.76
N GLU A 93 -3.27 -20.17 -9.39
CA GLU A 93 -4.05 -21.31 -8.88
C GLU A 93 -4.47 -21.11 -7.40
N GLY A 94 -4.83 -19.88 -7.04
CA GLY A 94 -5.26 -19.50 -5.69
C GLY A 94 -4.12 -19.30 -4.67
N ARG A 95 -2.86 -19.59 -5.01
CA ARG A 95 -1.69 -19.45 -4.13
C ARG A 95 -0.82 -18.27 -4.54
N LEU A 96 -0.25 -17.56 -3.57
CA LEU A 96 0.74 -16.53 -3.85
C LEU A 96 2.06 -17.20 -4.27
N ARG A 97 2.62 -16.76 -5.41
CA ARG A 97 3.88 -17.24 -5.96
C ARG A 97 4.74 -16.06 -6.41
N PHE A 98 6.04 -16.10 -6.10
CA PHE A 98 7.01 -15.21 -6.72
C PHE A 98 7.34 -15.74 -8.12
N ARG A 99 6.90 -15.02 -9.14
CA ARG A 99 7.12 -15.39 -10.55
C ARG A 99 7.83 -14.32 -11.35
N ARG A 100 7.75 -13.08 -10.90
CA ARG A 100 8.22 -11.88 -11.57
C ARG A 100 8.87 -10.97 -10.53
N GLY A 101 9.98 -10.34 -10.91
CA GLY A 101 10.81 -9.51 -10.03
C GLY A 101 12.27 -9.90 -10.07
#